data_AF-A0A9D1FY34-F1
#
_entry.id   AF-A0A9D1FY34-F1
#
_cell.length_a   1.000
_cell.length_b   1.000
_cell.length_c   1.000
_cell.angle_alpha   90.00
_cell.angle_beta   90.00
_cell.angle_gamma   90.00
#
_symmetry.space_group_name_H-M   'P 1'
#
loop_
_entity.id
_entity.type
_entity.pdbx_description
1 polymer ?
#
loop_
_entity_poly.entity_id
_entity_poly.type
_entity_poly.pdbx_seq_one_letter_code
_entity_poly.pdbx_strand_id
1 'polypeptide(L)'
;MNKRPLIITSLIILLIAAAAIVISNLNSTTYTVTCKSKEEGCSYSHKSSSGKVLLSKDFKYEDVMQCNLETRYKPNKNNSKLGAIDTYEFFLYTNYGMDVLNFKSKDGKRLAAICTNIFEKKPFNYRFKVKKEAEKQ
;
A
#
# COMPACT_ATOMS: atom_id res chain seq x y z
N MET A 1 46.68 -7.26 -19.92
CA MET A 1 45.86 -7.08 -18.69
C MET A 1 44.63 -7.96 -18.78
N ASN A 2 44.48 -8.91 -17.85
CA ASN A 2 43.42 -9.92 -17.85
C ASN A 2 42.07 -9.25 -17.51
N LYS A 3 41.16 -9.10 -18.48
CA LYS A 3 39.85 -8.45 -18.30
C LYS A 3 38.79 -9.36 -17.66
N ARG A 4 39.07 -10.67 -17.56
CA ARG A 4 38.21 -11.70 -16.94
C ARG A 4 37.74 -11.37 -15.50
N PRO A 5 38.62 -10.96 -14.56
CA PRO A 5 38.17 -10.63 -13.20
C PRO A 5 37.21 -9.44 -13.14
N LEU A 6 37.34 -8.47 -14.06
CA LEU A 6 36.48 -7.28 -14.12
C LEU A 6 35.08 -7.59 -14.66
N ILE A 7 34.99 -8.53 -15.61
CA ILE A 7 33.72 -9.00 -16.17
C ILE A 7 32.97 -9.84 -15.13
N ILE A 8 33.67 -10.71 -14.40
CA ILE A 8 33.09 -11.57 -13.37
C ILE A 8 32.52 -10.74 -12.20
N THR A 9 33.26 -9.75 -11.70
CA THR A 9 32.75 -8.86 -10.64
C THR A 9 31.56 -8.04 -11.10
N SER A 10 31.56 -7.54 -12.34
CA SER A 10 30.40 -6.82 -12.89
C SER A 10 29.16 -7.71 -13.01
N LEU A 11 29.32 -8.99 -13.39
CA LEU A 11 28.23 -9.98 -13.44
C LEU A 11 27.66 -10.29 -12.06
N ILE A 12 28.52 -10.44 -11.04
CA ILE A 12 28.09 -10.68 -9.66
C ILE A 12 27.27 -9.50 -9.13
N ILE A 13 27.70 -8.26 -9.38
CA ILE A 13 26.96 -7.05 -8.97
C ILE A 13 25.59 -6.99 -9.65
N LEU A 14 25.52 -7.30 -10.95
CA LEU A 14 24.25 -7.36 -11.69
C LEU A 14 23.29 -8.42 -11.12
N LEU A 15 23.80 -9.59 -10.77
CA LEU A 15 23.03 -10.67 -10.16
C LEU A 15 22.47 -10.27 -8.78
N ILE A 16 23.28 -9.62 -7.95
CA ILE A 16 22.86 -9.13 -6.62
C ILE A 16 21.77 -8.05 -6.76
N ALA A 17 21.94 -7.11 -7.69
CA ALA A 17 20.95 -6.07 -7.95
C ALA A 17 19.62 -6.65 -8.45
N ALA A 18 19.67 -7.59 -9.40
CA ALA A 18 18.48 -8.28 -9.89
C ALA A 18 17.78 -9.08 -8.78
N ALA A 19 18.53 -9.82 -7.96
CA ALA A 19 17.98 -10.55 -6.82
C ALA A 19 17.31 -9.61 -5.80
N ALA A 20 17.94 -8.48 -5.47
CA ALA A 20 17.36 -7.49 -4.56
C ALA A 20 16.04 -6.91 -5.10
N ILE A 21 15.94 -6.64 -6.40
CA ILE A 21 14.71 -6.15 -7.05
C ILE A 21 13.60 -7.21 -6.95
N VAL A 22 13.92 -8.47 -7.26
CA VAL A 22 12.98 -9.60 -7.20
C VAL A 22 12.49 -9.84 -5.77
N ILE A 23 13.40 -9.85 -4.79
CA ILE A 23 13.06 -10.00 -3.36
C ILE A 23 12.17 -8.85 -2.87
N SER A 24 12.47 -7.61 -3.29
CA SER A 24 11.64 -6.45 -2.91
C SER A 24 10.21 -6.54 -3.47
N ASN A 25 10.04 -7.19 -4.62
CA ASN A 25 8.74 -7.42 -5.23
C ASN A 25 8.00 -8.60 -4.55
N LEU A 26 8.71 -9.65 -4.14
CA LEU A 26 8.17 -10.82 -3.43
C LEU A 26 7.62 -10.49 -2.03
N ASN A 27 8.10 -9.42 -1.39
CA ASN A 27 7.66 -9.02 -0.05
C ASN A 27 6.69 -7.83 -0.06
N SER A 28 5.84 -7.71 -1.08
CA SER A 28 4.90 -6.59 -1.16
C SER A 28 3.46 -7.05 -1.39
N THR A 29 2.54 -6.29 -0.81
CA THR A 29 1.10 -6.40 -1.06
C THR A 29 0.68 -5.22 -1.92
N THR A 30 -0.08 -5.49 -2.98
CA THR A 30 -0.69 -4.44 -3.80
C THR A 30 -2.13 -4.23 -3.35
N TYR A 31 -2.50 -3.01 -3.01
CA TYR A 31 -3.86 -2.60 -2.70
C TYR A 31 -4.42 -1.81 -3.89
N THR A 32 -5.66 -2.10 -4.27
CA THR A 32 -6.37 -1.39 -5.34
C THR A 32 -7.75 -0.99 -4.85
N VAL A 33 -8.10 0.28 -4.99
CA VAL A 33 -9.47 0.80 -4.80
C VAL A 33 -9.91 1.40 -6.11
N THR A 34 -10.98 0.87 -6.70
CA THR A 34 -11.56 1.38 -7.95
C THR A 34 -13.02 1.69 -7.73
N CYS A 35 -13.43 2.91 -8.05
CA CYS A 35 -14.83 3.28 -8.13
C CYS A 35 -15.13 3.77 -9.55
N LYS A 36 -16.20 3.27 -10.15
CA LYS A 36 -16.51 3.53 -11.56
C LYS A 36 -17.63 4.54 -11.77
N SER A 37 -18.71 4.39 -11.03
CA SER A 37 -19.86 5.30 -11.05
C SER A 37 -20.68 5.10 -9.79
N LYS A 38 -21.68 5.94 -9.59
CA LYS A 38 -22.57 5.80 -8.43
C LYS A 38 -23.36 4.48 -8.49
N GLU A 39 -23.73 4.06 -9.68
CA GLU A 39 -24.55 2.88 -9.95
C GLU A 39 -23.73 1.59 -9.90
N GLU A 40 -22.51 1.58 -10.45
CA GLU A 40 -21.61 0.43 -10.43
C GLU A 40 -20.89 0.26 -9.09
N GLY A 41 -20.76 1.34 -8.31
CA GLY A 41 -20.11 1.35 -7.02
C GLY A 41 -18.58 1.26 -7.10
N CYS A 42 -18.02 0.70 -6.03
CA CYS A 42 -16.60 0.59 -5.78
C CYS A 42 -16.20 -0.85 -5.51
N SER A 43 -14.97 -1.18 -5.85
CA SER A 43 -14.29 -2.42 -5.51
C SER A 43 -12.99 -2.10 -4.81
N TYR A 44 -12.68 -2.87 -3.80
CA TYR A 44 -11.35 -2.97 -3.24
C TYR A 44 -10.82 -4.37 -3.45
N SER A 45 -9.53 -4.47 -3.75
CA SER A 45 -8.80 -5.71 -3.63
C SER A 45 -7.41 -5.48 -3.07
N HIS A 46 -6.85 -6.50 -2.43
CA HIS A 46 -5.41 -6.57 -2.27
C HIS A 46 -4.85 -7.92 -2.70
N LYS A 47 -3.71 -7.85 -3.38
CA LYS A 47 -3.03 -8.99 -4.01
C LYS A 47 -1.68 -9.18 -3.35
N SER A 48 -1.31 -10.43 -3.12
CA SER A 48 0.06 -10.78 -2.75
C SER A 48 1.02 -10.39 -3.88
N SER A 49 2.30 -10.47 -3.57
CA SER A 49 3.40 -10.32 -4.54
C SER A 49 3.33 -11.30 -5.70
N SER A 50 2.80 -12.50 -5.48
CA SER A 50 2.56 -13.52 -6.52
C SER A 50 1.33 -13.24 -7.38
N GLY A 51 0.61 -12.15 -7.14
CA GLY A 51 -0.61 -11.79 -7.87
C GLY A 51 -1.88 -12.48 -7.38
N LYS A 52 -1.77 -13.38 -6.38
CA LYS A 52 -2.93 -14.03 -5.75
C LYS A 52 -3.78 -12.97 -5.04
N VAL A 53 -5.08 -12.93 -5.32
CA VAL A 53 -6.04 -12.09 -4.61
C VAL A 53 -6.19 -12.64 -3.19
N LEU A 54 -5.90 -11.81 -2.19
CA LEU A 54 -6.02 -12.16 -0.77
C LEU A 54 -7.39 -11.76 -0.21
N LEU A 55 -7.91 -10.62 -0.68
CA LEU A 55 -9.23 -10.10 -0.35
C LEU A 55 -9.74 -9.30 -1.55
N SER A 56 -11.04 -9.43 -1.83
CA SER A 56 -11.77 -8.60 -2.78
C SER A 56 -13.14 -8.32 -2.18
N LYS A 57 -13.56 -7.05 -2.17
CA LYS A 57 -14.86 -6.61 -1.64
C LYS A 57 -15.42 -5.51 -2.52
N ASP A 58 -16.72 -5.59 -2.79
CA ASP A 58 -17.46 -4.56 -3.51
C ASP A 58 -18.36 -3.80 -2.52
N PHE A 59 -18.57 -2.51 -2.74
CA PHE A 59 -19.42 -1.64 -1.92
C PHE A 59 -19.95 -0.47 -2.75
N LYS A 60 -21.14 0.05 -2.43
CA LYS A 60 -21.64 1.28 -3.06
C LYS A 60 -21.23 2.50 -2.25
N TYR A 61 -21.27 3.68 -2.87
CA TYR A 61 -21.01 4.92 -2.13
C TYR A 61 -22.01 5.15 -1.01
N GLU A 62 -23.28 4.74 -1.18
CA GLU A 62 -24.31 4.91 -0.16
C GLU A 62 -24.05 4.07 1.09
N ASP A 63 -23.28 2.98 0.94
CA ASP A 63 -22.99 2.06 2.03
C ASP A 63 -21.87 2.55 2.93
N VAL A 64 -21.10 3.57 2.50
CA VAL A 64 -19.97 4.10 3.26
C VAL A 64 -20.48 4.95 4.43
N MET A 65 -20.22 4.48 5.64
CA MET A 65 -20.54 5.20 6.87
C MET A 65 -19.44 6.18 7.27
N GLN A 66 -18.18 5.75 7.14
CA GLN A 66 -17.03 6.55 7.56
C GLN A 66 -15.76 6.14 6.80
N CYS A 67 -14.91 7.14 6.52
CA CYS A 67 -13.56 6.96 6.00
C CYS A 67 -12.60 7.74 6.91
N ASN A 68 -11.70 7.05 7.61
CA ASN A 68 -10.79 7.66 8.58
C ASN A 68 -9.32 7.41 8.24
N LEU A 69 -8.47 8.35 8.66
CA LEU A 69 -7.02 8.26 8.57
C LEU A 69 -6.40 8.52 9.92
N GLU A 70 -5.73 7.52 10.46
CA GLU A 70 -4.95 7.66 11.69
C GLU A 70 -3.47 7.74 11.36
N THR A 71 -2.75 8.60 12.08
CA THR A 71 -1.30 8.75 11.92
C THR A 71 -0.59 8.03 13.04
N ARG A 72 0.27 7.08 12.70
CA ARG A 72 1.21 6.45 13.63
C ARG A 72 2.51 7.20 13.63
N TYR A 73 2.97 7.59 14.82
CA TYR A 73 4.25 8.26 15.02
C TYR A 73 5.29 7.29 15.56
N LYS A 74 6.54 7.49 15.17
CA LYS A 74 7.70 6.89 15.83
C LYS A 74 8.58 7.98 16.45
N PRO A 75 9.35 7.66 17.50
CA PRO A 75 10.35 8.59 18.02
C PRO A 75 11.31 9.03 16.91
N ASN A 76 11.53 10.34 16.77
CA ASN A 76 12.54 10.85 15.85
C ASN A 76 13.93 10.55 16.43
N LYS A 77 14.80 9.91 15.64
CA LYS A 77 16.18 9.57 16.05
C LYS A 77 16.99 10.80 16.47
N ASN A 78 16.67 11.97 15.91
CA ASN A 78 17.39 13.21 16.18
C ASN A 78 16.77 14.02 17.34
N ASN A 79 15.54 13.70 17.76
CA ASN A 79 14.88 14.32 18.90
C ASN A 79 13.70 13.45 19.36
N SER A 80 13.89 12.65 20.41
CA SER A 80 12.88 11.72 20.92
C SER A 80 11.59 12.39 21.42
N LYS A 81 11.60 13.72 21.63
CA LYS A 81 10.42 14.51 22.02
C LYS A 81 9.57 14.93 20.82
N LEU A 82 10.08 14.84 19.59
CA LEU A 82 9.34 15.09 18.36
C LEU A 82 9.01 13.76 17.69
N GLY A 83 7.72 13.43 17.57
CA GLY A 83 7.29 12.27 16.79
C GLY A 83 7.50 12.51 15.30
N ALA A 84 8.20 11.62 14.61
CA ALA A 84 8.20 11.57 13.16
C ALA A 84 7.02 10.70 12.70
N ILE A 85 6.29 11.12 11.67
CA ILE A 85 5.24 10.27 11.08
C ILE A 85 5.90 9.00 10.58
N ASP A 86 5.46 7.88 11.13
CA ASP A 86 5.89 6.59 10.68
C ASP A 86 4.97 6.07 9.59
N THR A 87 3.67 5.91 9.85
CA THR A 87 2.72 5.38 8.86
C THR A 87 1.35 6.05 9.02
N TYR A 88 0.54 5.94 7.99
CA TYR A 88 -0.89 6.25 8.03
C TYR A 88 -1.67 4.94 7.97
N GLU A 89 -2.66 4.79 8.85
CA GLU A 89 -3.63 3.69 8.89
C GLU A 89 -4.94 4.19 8.27
N PHE A 90 -5.37 3.56 7.18
CA PHE A 90 -6.63 3.86 6.51
C PHE A 90 -7.72 2.94 7.02
N PHE A 91 -8.89 3.50 7.32
CA PHE A 91 -10.07 2.75 7.73
C PHE A 91 -11.28 3.14 6.87
N LEU A 92 -11.95 2.15 6.28
CA LEU A 92 -13.23 2.34 5.61
C LEU A 92 -14.30 1.46 6.25
N TYR A 93 -15.34 2.12 6.77
CA TYR A 93 -16.48 1.50 7.44
C TYR A 93 -17.70 1.57 6.52
N THR A 94 -18.37 0.43 6.34
CA THR A 94 -19.64 0.36 5.61
C THR A 94 -20.76 -0.21 6.46
N ASN A 95 -22.01 -0.02 6.02
CA ASN A 95 -23.23 -0.52 6.66
C ASN A 95 -23.33 -2.06 6.74
N TYR A 96 -22.47 -2.81 6.04
CA TYR A 96 -22.43 -4.27 6.05
C TYR A 96 -21.58 -4.89 7.18
N GLY A 97 -20.93 -4.07 8.01
CA GLY A 97 -20.08 -4.49 9.14
C GLY A 97 -18.78 -3.70 9.25
N MET A 98 -18.21 -3.65 10.47
CA MET A 98 -17.11 -2.74 10.85
C MET A 98 -15.77 -2.93 10.13
N ASP A 99 -15.60 -3.99 9.34
CA ASP A 99 -14.32 -4.28 8.71
C ASP A 99 -14.49 -4.45 7.20
N VAL A 100 -14.40 -3.37 6.44
CA VAL A 100 -14.17 -3.53 5.01
C VAL A 100 -12.69 -3.44 4.74
N LEU A 101 -11.99 -2.37 5.14
CA LEU A 101 -10.62 -2.11 4.69
C LEU A 101 -9.76 -1.46 5.78
N ASN A 102 -8.71 -2.15 6.21
CA ASN A 102 -7.59 -1.56 6.95
C ASN A 102 -6.28 -1.86 6.23
N PHE A 103 -5.52 -0.82 5.89
CA PHE A 103 -4.12 -0.99 5.50
C PHE A 103 -3.25 0.21 5.84
N LYS A 104 -1.95 -0.05 5.95
CA LYS A 104 -0.94 0.94 6.31
C LYS A 104 -0.19 1.42 5.07
N SER A 105 0.07 2.73 4.98
CA SER A 105 0.90 3.32 3.92
C SER A 105 1.73 4.48 4.45
N LYS A 106 2.89 4.74 3.83
CA LYS A 106 3.63 5.99 4.04
C LYS A 106 3.02 7.17 3.27
N ASP A 107 2.16 6.89 2.28
CA ASP A 107 1.57 7.88 1.37
C ASP A 107 0.19 8.35 1.88
N GLY A 108 0.19 9.16 2.95
CA GLY A 108 -1.02 9.68 3.57
C GLY A 108 -1.84 10.59 2.66
N LYS A 109 -1.19 11.37 1.77
CA LYS A 109 -1.86 12.25 0.82
C LYS A 109 -2.78 11.46 -0.12
N ARG A 110 -2.28 10.34 -0.64
CA ARG A 110 -3.05 9.52 -1.58
C ARG A 110 -4.14 8.72 -0.87
N LEU A 111 -3.94 8.35 0.39
CA LEU A 111 -5.03 7.78 1.21
C LEU A 111 -6.14 8.82 1.48
N ALA A 112 -5.79 10.07 1.76
CA ALA A 112 -6.77 11.15 1.93
C ALA A 112 -7.58 11.39 0.67
N ALA A 113 -6.92 11.37 -0.49
CA ALA A 113 -7.59 11.51 -1.79
C ALA A 113 -8.61 10.38 -2.06
N ILE A 114 -8.38 9.15 -1.58
CA ILE A 114 -9.39 8.08 -1.65
C ILE A 114 -10.63 8.50 -0.87
N CYS A 115 -10.50 8.89 0.40
CA CYS A 115 -11.66 9.29 1.22
C CYS A 115 -12.41 10.45 0.56
N THR A 116 -11.70 11.50 0.13
CA THR A 116 -12.31 12.64 -0.57
C THR A 116 -13.10 12.19 -1.80
N ASN A 117 -12.51 11.38 -2.68
CA ASN A 117 -13.20 10.95 -3.89
C ASN A 117 -14.40 10.03 -3.59
N ILE A 118 -14.33 9.23 -2.52
CA ILE A 118 -15.47 8.43 -2.05
C ILE A 118 -16.62 9.34 -1.63
N PHE A 119 -16.36 10.35 -0.79
CA PHE A 119 -17.39 11.28 -0.33
C PHE A 119 -17.96 12.13 -1.47
N GLU A 120 -17.12 12.54 -2.42
CA GLU A 120 -17.54 13.27 -3.61
C GLU A 120 -18.16 12.39 -4.70
N LYS A 121 -18.23 11.07 -4.47
CA LYS A 121 -18.80 10.07 -5.40
C LYS A 121 -18.16 10.11 -6.80
N LYS A 122 -16.86 10.41 -6.86
CA LYS A 122 -16.11 10.55 -8.11
C LYS A 122 -15.55 9.20 -8.59
N PRO A 123 -15.52 8.94 -9.89
CA PRO A 123 -14.80 7.79 -10.42
C PRO A 123 -13.29 7.93 -10.19
N PHE A 124 -12.62 6.85 -9.76
CA PHE A 124 -11.17 6.80 -9.60
C PHE A 124 -10.63 5.37 -9.59
N ASN A 125 -9.33 5.25 -9.80
CA ASN A 125 -8.58 4.01 -9.62
C ASN A 125 -7.25 4.32 -8.92
N TYR A 126 -7.11 3.83 -7.69
CA TYR A 126 -5.87 3.95 -6.94
C TYR A 126 -5.24 2.59 -6.70
N ARG A 127 -3.94 2.50 -6.97
CA ARG A 127 -3.11 1.31 -6.74
C ARG A 127 -1.89 1.66 -5.90
N PHE A 128 -1.74 0.97 -4.78
CA PHE A 128 -0.65 1.14 -3.81
C PHE A 128 0.13 -0.15 -3.70
N LYS A 129 1.46 -0.06 -3.63
CA LYS A 129 2.32 -1.19 -3.34
C LYS A 129 2.94 -0.96 -1.97
N VAL A 130 2.58 -1.79 -1.00
CA VAL A 130 3.07 -1.72 0.37
C VAL A 130 4.06 -2.85 0.56
N LYS A 131 5.29 -2.51 0.94
CA LYS A 131 6.30 -3.50 1.33
C LYS A 131 5.93 -3.99 2.73
N LYS A 132 5.92 -5.32 2.94
CA LYS A 132 5.92 -5.86 4.30
C LYS A 132 7.21 -5.40 4.96
N GLU A 133 7.09 -4.68 6.07
CA GLU A 133 8.24 -4.52 6.96
C GLU A 133 8.57 -5.92 7.49
N ALA A 134 9.84 -6.31 7.41
CA ALA A 134 10.27 -7.56 8.03
C ALA A 134 10.01 -7.40 9.53
N GLU A 135 9.15 -8.24 10.10
CA GLU A 135 9.08 -8.38 11.55
C GLU A 135 10.49 -8.74 12.02
N LYS A 136 11.08 -7.87 12.84
CA LYS A 136 12.29 -8.26 13.57
C LYS A 136 11.87 -9.39 14.51
N GLN A 137 12.24 -10.61 14.15
CA GLN A 137 12.27 -11.74 15.07
C GLN A 137 13.26 -11.48 16.20
#